data_AF-A0A6A6IPI0-F1
#
_entry.id   AF-A0A6A6IPI0-F1
#
_cell.length_a   1.000
_cell.length_b   1.000
_cell.length_c   1.000
_cell.angle_alpha   90.00
_cell.angle_beta   90.00
_cell.angle_gamma   90.00
#
_symmetry.space_group_name_H-M   'P 1'
#
loop_
_entity.id
_entity.type
_entity.pdbx_description
1 polymer ?
#
loop_
_entity_poly.entity_id
_entity_poly.type
_entity_poly.pdbx_seq_one_letter_code
_entity_poly.pdbx_strand_id
1 'polypeptide(L)'
;MMSTSLFSALPPELICQVFESADDFSVVAALAQTARIFYHTWRENPTSICRAVAPRVFSNLTDAEQLLDMQEEAEAVSQSQGGREQKSIIRAKRLLSNARCVSAAGDNWASFCQIHESYERGEDPYMRPSEFARFEHAFYCVWTIGVMGSTPHLQGQASAFLDECSPRELCRLAELGDWAENFNGNDFGSSGLDFEDEVWKAGCDLVSKRWEAYMKQRRTISIPDFTPINFFAFFDHTQRYIKHIPDE
;
A
#
# COMPACT_ATOMS: atom_id res chain seq x y z
N MET A 1 35.62 -8.67 33.25
CA MET A 1 34.71 -9.78 32.88
C MET A 1 33.76 -9.25 31.82
N MET A 2 33.76 -9.80 30.61
CA MET A 2 32.72 -9.45 29.63
C MET A 2 31.42 -10.11 30.08
N SER A 3 30.39 -9.29 30.34
CA SER A 3 29.05 -9.76 30.64
C SER A 3 28.51 -10.51 29.42
N THR A 4 28.43 -11.84 29.49
CA THR A 4 27.70 -12.64 28.52
C THR A 4 26.23 -12.22 28.58
N SER A 5 25.70 -11.71 27.47
CA SER A 5 24.29 -11.32 27.35
C SER A 5 23.40 -12.53 27.66
N LEU A 6 22.44 -12.39 28.58
CA LEU A 6 21.47 -13.45 28.90
C LEU A 6 20.73 -13.94 27.65
N PHE A 7 20.56 -13.08 26.64
CA PHE A 7 19.93 -13.43 25.37
C PHE A 7 20.73 -14.43 24.54
N SER A 8 22.05 -14.50 24.72
CA SER A 8 22.88 -15.50 24.01
C SER A 8 22.69 -16.94 24.52
N ALA A 9 22.02 -17.11 25.66
CA ALA A 9 21.67 -18.41 26.23
C ALA A 9 20.19 -18.78 26.01
N LEU A 10 19.38 -17.90 25.43
CA LEU A 10 17.97 -18.17 25.17
C LEU A 10 17.80 -19.02 23.89
N PRO A 11 16.82 -19.94 23.87
CA PRO A 11 16.41 -20.61 22.65
C PRO A 11 15.97 -19.60 21.56
N PRO A 12 16.27 -19.87 20.28
CA PRO A 12 15.84 -19.02 19.15
C PRO A 12 14.34 -18.72 19.15
N GLU A 13 13.51 -19.66 19.60
CA GLU A 13 12.05 -19.52 19.67
C GLU A 13 11.62 -18.41 20.63
N LEU A 14 12.31 -18.28 21.79
CA LEU A 14 12.03 -17.20 22.74
C LEU A 14 12.50 -15.84 22.20
N ILE A 15 13.59 -15.82 21.43
CA ILE A 15 14.07 -14.60 20.77
C ILE A 15 13.12 -14.19 19.64
N CYS A 16 12.57 -15.15 18.89
CA CYS A 16 11.49 -14.90 17.92
C CYS A 16 10.27 -14.28 18.61
N GLN A 17 9.84 -14.78 19.76
CA GLN A 17 8.71 -14.20 20.51
C GLN A 17 8.94 -12.73 20.89
N VAL A 18 10.18 -12.32 21.16
CA VAL A 18 10.52 -10.90 21.39
C VAL A 18 10.23 -10.07 20.14
N PHE A 19 10.64 -10.55 18.96
CA PHE A 19 10.33 -9.89 17.69
C PHE A 19 8.84 -9.91 17.35
N GLU A 20 8.16 -11.04 17.59
CA GLU A 20 6.73 -11.20 17.32
C GLU A 20 5.84 -10.34 18.23
N SER A 21 6.40 -9.88 19.35
CA SER A 21 5.77 -8.92 20.28
C SER A 21 6.06 -7.45 19.94
N ALA A 22 6.84 -7.18 18.89
CA ALA A 22 7.12 -5.81 18.46
C ALA A 22 5.83 -5.13 17.94
N ASP A 23 5.71 -3.84 18.28
CA ASP A 23 4.58 -3.01 17.83
C ASP A 23 4.65 -2.74 16.32
N ASP A 24 5.85 -2.54 15.79
CA ASP A 24 6.09 -2.26 14.37
C ASP A 24 7.46 -2.73 13.86
N PHE A 25 7.72 -2.53 12.56
CA PHE A 25 8.99 -2.89 11.94
C PHE A 25 10.16 -1.99 12.33
N SER A 26 9.93 -0.81 12.91
CA SER A 26 10.99 0.06 13.45
C SER A 26 11.58 -0.56 14.73
N VAL A 27 10.73 -1.12 15.59
CA VAL A 27 11.15 -1.87 16.79
C VAL A 27 11.88 -3.14 16.40
N VAL A 28 11.41 -3.87 15.37
CA VAL A 28 12.14 -5.01 14.80
C VAL A 28 13.54 -4.60 14.32
N ALA A 29 13.64 -3.49 13.57
CA ALA A 29 14.93 -2.99 13.09
C ALA A 29 15.86 -2.59 14.24
N ALA A 30 15.34 -1.89 15.26
CA ALA A 30 16.10 -1.51 16.44
C ALA A 30 16.60 -2.75 17.21
N LEU A 31 15.73 -3.73 17.47
CA LEU A 31 16.10 -4.99 18.11
C LEU A 31 17.22 -5.70 17.34
N ALA A 32 17.08 -5.82 16.01
CA ALA A 32 18.09 -6.45 15.17
C ALA A 32 19.45 -5.71 15.21
N GLN A 33 19.47 -4.40 15.45
CA GLN A 33 20.70 -3.61 15.57
C GLN A 33 21.35 -3.70 16.96
N THR A 34 20.59 -4.04 18.00
CA THR A 34 21.11 -4.02 19.39
C THR A 34 22.13 -5.12 19.69
N ALA A 35 21.98 -6.31 19.11
CA ALA A 35 22.90 -7.41 19.35
C ALA A 35 22.96 -8.41 18.18
N ARG A 36 24.10 -9.08 18.03
CA ARG A 36 24.30 -10.10 16.99
C ARG A 36 23.26 -11.22 17.04
N ILE A 37 22.84 -11.64 18.23
CA ILE A 37 21.85 -12.70 18.39
C ILE A 37 20.49 -12.32 17.76
N PHE A 38 20.00 -11.10 18.02
CA PHE A 38 18.77 -10.58 17.41
C PHE A 38 18.92 -10.43 15.90
N TYR A 39 20.07 -9.93 15.42
CA TYR A 39 20.35 -9.86 13.99
C TYR A 39 20.29 -11.24 13.31
N HIS A 40 20.90 -12.26 13.93
CA HIS A 40 20.89 -13.63 13.41
C HIS A 40 19.47 -14.21 13.41
N THR A 41 18.72 -14.08 14.50
CA THR A 41 17.34 -14.57 14.58
C THR A 41 16.43 -13.90 13.57
N TRP A 42 16.52 -12.58 13.39
CA TRP A 42 15.80 -11.85 12.34
C TRP A 42 16.14 -12.40 10.95
N ARG A 43 17.43 -12.62 10.69
CA ARG A 43 17.91 -13.14 9.41
C ARG A 43 17.46 -14.57 9.11
N GLU A 44 17.32 -15.40 10.14
CA GLU A 44 16.93 -16.82 10.02
C GLU A 44 15.40 -16.99 10.00
N ASN A 45 14.65 -16.09 10.64
CA ASN A 45 13.19 -16.21 10.79
C ASN A 45 12.40 -15.01 10.24
N PRO A 46 12.76 -14.39 9.11
CA PRO A 46 12.13 -13.14 8.66
C PRO A 46 10.65 -13.32 8.35
N THR A 47 10.25 -14.50 7.86
CA THR A 47 8.86 -14.80 7.49
C THR A 47 7.95 -14.91 8.72
N SER A 48 8.38 -15.59 9.80
CA SER A 48 7.57 -15.71 11.03
C SER A 48 7.37 -14.34 11.66
N ILE A 49 8.47 -13.59 11.79
CA ILE A 49 8.46 -12.25 12.37
C ILE A 49 7.59 -11.31 11.53
N CYS A 50 7.77 -11.31 10.20
CA CYS A 50 6.95 -10.48 9.32
C CYS A 50 5.47 -10.83 9.44
N ARG A 51 5.10 -12.12 9.45
CA ARG A 51 3.70 -12.55 9.61
C ARG A 51 3.09 -12.12 10.95
N ALA A 52 3.88 -12.07 12.02
CA ALA A 52 3.40 -11.65 13.33
C ALA A 52 3.21 -10.13 13.44
N VAL A 53 4.11 -9.36 12.82
CA VAL A 53 4.16 -7.89 12.94
C VAL A 53 3.28 -7.20 11.89
N ALA A 54 3.25 -7.72 10.66
CA ALA A 54 2.52 -7.14 9.52
C ALA A 54 1.05 -6.77 9.81
N PRO A 55 0.24 -7.62 10.47
CA PRO A 55 -1.17 -7.29 10.73
C PRO A 55 -1.38 -6.09 11.67
N ARG A 56 -0.35 -5.66 12.41
CA ARG A 56 -0.41 -4.48 13.30
C ARG A 56 0.03 -3.20 12.60
N VAL A 57 0.79 -3.34 11.53
CA VAL A 57 1.42 -2.21 10.81
C VAL A 57 0.64 -1.84 9.56
N PHE A 58 0.09 -2.83 8.84
CA PHE A 58 -0.61 -2.57 7.58
C PHE A 58 -2.11 -2.46 7.82
N SER A 59 -2.68 -1.27 7.59
CA SER A 59 -4.13 -1.06 7.68
C SER A 59 -4.87 -1.87 6.62
N ASN A 60 -4.24 -2.09 5.46
CA ASN A 60 -4.77 -2.84 4.32
C ASN A 60 -3.88 -4.04 3.94
N LEU A 61 -3.61 -4.92 4.90
CA LEU A 61 -2.76 -6.10 4.68
C LEU A 61 -3.25 -6.97 3.51
N THR A 62 -4.57 -7.17 3.38
CA THR A 62 -5.13 -8.01 2.31
C THR A 62 -4.81 -7.47 0.92
N ASP A 63 -4.95 -6.16 0.70
CA ASP A 63 -4.62 -5.54 -0.59
C ASP A 63 -3.11 -5.57 -0.85
N ALA A 64 -2.30 -5.39 0.20
CA ALA A 64 -0.85 -5.50 0.11
C ALA A 64 -0.40 -6.93 -0.27
N GLU A 65 -1.05 -7.97 0.27
CA GLU A 65 -0.81 -9.36 -0.10
C GLU A 65 -1.28 -9.67 -1.52
N GLN A 66 -2.42 -9.12 -1.94
CA GLN A 66 -2.92 -9.29 -3.31
C GLN A 66 -1.96 -8.67 -4.34
N LEU A 67 -1.40 -7.49 -4.06
CA LEU A 67 -0.36 -6.89 -4.91
C LEU A 67 0.83 -7.83 -5.06
N LEU A 68 1.29 -8.43 -3.96
CA LEU A 68 2.42 -9.38 -4.01
C LEU A 68 2.10 -10.61 -4.84
N ASP A 69 0.89 -11.15 -4.71
CA ASP A 69 0.47 -12.30 -5.50
C ASP A 69 0.50 -11.99 -6.99
N MET A 70 0.02 -10.81 -7.40
CA MET A 70 0.06 -10.40 -8.80
C MET A 70 1.49 -10.11 -9.29
N GLN A 71 2.36 -9.53 -8.46
CA GLN A 71 3.77 -9.34 -8.78
C GLN A 71 4.50 -10.69 -8.96
N GLU A 72 4.22 -11.66 -8.09
CA GLU A 72 4.79 -13.01 -8.20
C GLU A 72 4.29 -13.75 -9.44
N GLU A 73 3.00 -13.65 -9.77
CA GLU A 73 2.42 -14.24 -10.98
C GLU A 73 2.99 -13.61 -12.26
N ALA A 74 3.11 -12.28 -12.31
CA ALA A 74 3.70 -11.58 -13.44
C ALA A 74 5.17 -12.00 -13.70
N GLU A 75 5.93 -12.26 -12.63
CA GLU A 75 7.33 -12.69 -12.72
C GLU A 75 7.50 -14.20 -12.94
N ALA A 76 6.47 -15.02 -12.69
CA ALA A 76 6.54 -16.47 -12.79
C ALA A 76 6.90 -16.95 -14.21
N VAL A 77 6.70 -16.11 -15.22
CA VAL A 77 7.10 -16.34 -16.62
C VAL A 77 8.63 -16.37 -16.80
N SER A 78 9.40 -15.82 -15.85
CA SER A 78 10.85 -15.56 -15.99
C SER A 78 11.75 -16.25 -14.97
N GLN A 79 11.23 -16.97 -13.95
CA GLN A 79 12.06 -17.46 -12.84
C GLN A 79 12.31 -18.98 -12.82
N SER A 80 13.59 -19.32 -12.57
CA SER A 80 14.10 -20.66 -12.28
C SER A 80 13.76 -21.11 -10.85
N GLN A 81 13.81 -22.42 -10.61
CA GLN A 81 13.42 -23.08 -9.36
C GLN A 81 14.27 -22.66 -8.14
N GLY A 82 13.92 -21.55 -7.49
CA GLY A 82 14.37 -21.25 -6.13
C GLY A 82 13.67 -22.12 -5.08
N GLY A 83 14.39 -22.49 -4.01
CA GLY A 83 13.81 -23.24 -2.88
C GLY A 83 12.71 -22.48 -2.13
N ARG A 84 11.79 -23.20 -1.49
CA ARG A 84 10.61 -22.65 -0.77
C ARG A 84 10.97 -21.59 0.26
N GLU A 85 12.06 -21.79 0.99
CA GLU A 85 12.54 -20.86 2.02
C GLU A 85 13.00 -19.52 1.42
N GLN A 86 13.83 -19.58 0.37
CA GLN A 86 14.29 -18.39 -0.36
C GLN A 86 13.11 -17.58 -0.92
N LYS A 87 12.08 -18.25 -1.46
CA LYS A 87 10.85 -17.58 -1.94
C LYS A 87 10.13 -16.83 -0.81
N SER A 88 10.00 -17.44 0.37
CA SER A 88 9.34 -16.79 1.51
C SER A 88 10.07 -15.54 2.01
N ILE A 89 11.41 -15.55 2.00
CA ILE A 89 12.23 -14.40 2.38
C ILE A 89 12.09 -13.27 1.35
N ILE A 90 12.07 -13.60 0.06
CA ILE A 90 11.86 -12.62 -1.02
C ILE A 90 10.49 -11.97 -0.87
N ARG A 91 9.44 -12.75 -0.61
CA ARG A 91 8.09 -12.24 -0.40
C ARG A 91 8.00 -11.29 0.79
N ALA A 92 8.55 -11.65 1.94
CA ALA A 92 8.55 -10.77 3.12
C ALA A 92 9.29 -9.45 2.87
N LYS A 93 10.40 -9.48 2.13
CA LYS A 93 11.14 -8.26 1.74
C LYS A 93 10.33 -7.39 0.79
N ARG A 94 9.65 -7.99 -0.19
CA ARG A 94 8.77 -7.26 -1.11
C ARG A 94 7.60 -6.61 -0.39
N LEU A 95 6.94 -7.31 0.54
CA LEU A 95 5.87 -6.75 1.35
C LEU A 95 6.32 -5.47 2.06
N LEU A 96 7.47 -5.54 2.72
CA LEU A 96 8.08 -4.40 3.41
C LEU A 96 8.47 -3.26 2.46
N SER A 97 8.97 -3.60 1.28
CA SER A 97 9.30 -2.61 0.24
C SER A 97 8.04 -1.89 -0.22
N ASN A 98 7.00 -2.63 -0.60
CA ASN A 98 5.73 -2.08 -1.07
C ASN A 98 5.11 -1.18 0.01
N ALA A 99 5.12 -1.61 1.28
CA ALA A 99 4.60 -0.78 2.36
C ALA A 99 5.39 0.52 2.59
N ARG A 100 6.72 0.49 2.44
CA ARG A 100 7.52 1.72 2.47
C ARG A 100 7.14 2.66 1.33
N CYS A 101 6.91 2.11 0.15
CA CYS A 101 6.44 2.89 -1.00
C CYS A 101 5.09 3.56 -0.71
N VAL A 102 4.11 2.81 -0.20
CA VAL A 102 2.77 3.36 0.12
C VAL A 102 2.85 4.40 1.24
N SER A 103 3.63 4.14 2.30
CA SER A 103 3.83 5.11 3.39
C SER A 103 4.43 6.41 2.88
N ALA A 104 5.47 6.32 2.06
CA ALA A 104 6.12 7.52 1.51
C ALA A 104 5.19 8.27 0.54
N ALA A 105 4.40 7.55 -0.26
CA ALA A 105 3.34 8.13 -1.11
C ALA A 105 2.26 8.83 -0.27
N GLY A 106 1.83 8.20 0.82
CA GLY A 106 0.84 8.74 1.75
C GLY A 106 1.30 10.03 2.41
N ASP A 107 2.54 10.10 2.87
CA ASP A 107 3.11 11.32 3.46
C ASP A 107 3.13 12.49 2.46
N ASN A 108 3.50 12.19 1.21
CA ASN A 108 3.50 13.17 0.13
C ASN A 108 2.09 13.62 -0.24
N TRP A 109 1.15 12.68 -0.34
CA TRP A 109 -0.26 12.99 -0.58
C TRP A 109 -0.85 13.85 0.55
N ALA A 110 -0.59 13.52 1.82
CA ALA A 110 -1.01 14.30 2.96
C ALA A 110 -0.44 15.73 2.95
N SER A 111 0.84 15.87 2.60
CA SER A 111 1.49 17.18 2.41
C SER A 111 0.84 17.97 1.27
N PHE A 112 0.63 17.31 0.12
CA PHE A 112 0.01 17.90 -1.07
C PHE A 112 -1.39 18.44 -0.78
N CYS A 113 -2.21 17.70 -0.04
CA CYS A 113 -3.58 18.10 0.26
C CYS A 113 -3.68 19.32 1.20
N GLN A 114 -2.58 19.81 1.78
CA GLN A 114 -2.51 21.04 2.61
C GLN A 114 -3.62 21.11 3.67
N ILE A 115 -3.89 19.96 4.30
CA ILE A 115 -5.11 19.76 5.09
C ILE A 115 -5.16 20.60 6.36
N HIS A 116 -4.00 21.01 6.85
CA HIS A 116 -3.82 21.97 7.92
C HIS A 116 -4.36 23.37 7.57
N GLU A 117 -4.56 23.68 6.29
CA GLU A 117 -5.14 24.94 5.80
C GLU A 117 -6.67 24.88 5.64
N SER A 118 -7.28 23.71 5.78
CA SER A 118 -8.73 23.53 5.63
C SER A 118 -9.48 23.94 6.91
N TYR A 119 -10.30 24.99 6.78
CA TYR A 119 -11.03 25.65 7.87
C TYR A 119 -12.02 24.76 8.65
N GLU A 120 -12.37 23.57 8.16
CA GLU A 120 -13.39 22.70 8.80
C GLU A 120 -12.84 21.63 9.77
N ARG A 121 -11.52 21.47 9.90
CA ARG A 121 -10.92 20.36 10.70
C ARG A 121 -10.75 20.59 12.20
N GLY A 122 -11.00 21.79 12.70
CA GLY A 122 -10.81 22.08 14.13
C GLY A 122 -9.33 22.05 14.54
N GLU A 123 -9.00 21.36 15.65
CA GLU A 123 -7.68 21.41 16.30
C GLU A 123 -6.65 20.38 15.79
N ASP A 124 -7.04 19.40 14.96
CA ASP A 124 -6.12 18.38 14.46
C ASP A 124 -5.75 18.65 12.99
N PRO A 125 -4.56 19.24 12.72
CA PRO A 125 -4.11 19.59 11.38
C PRO A 125 -3.59 18.37 10.59
N TYR A 126 -3.65 17.16 11.17
CA TYR A 126 -3.09 15.96 10.59
C TYR A 126 -4.15 15.08 9.91
N MET A 127 -3.63 14.21 9.04
CA MET A 127 -4.44 13.19 8.40
C MET A 127 -4.84 12.09 9.36
N ARG A 128 -6.11 11.72 9.34
CA ARG A 128 -6.64 10.70 10.26
C ARG A 128 -6.25 9.30 9.78
N PRO A 129 -6.10 8.33 10.70
CA PRO A 129 -5.80 6.95 10.32
C PRO A 129 -6.81 6.34 9.32
N SER A 130 -8.10 6.68 9.44
CA SER A 130 -9.14 6.23 8.50
C SER A 130 -8.99 6.78 7.09
N GLU A 131 -8.37 7.95 6.95
CA GLU A 131 -8.16 8.63 5.66
C GLU A 131 -6.92 8.04 4.97
N PHE A 132 -5.85 7.82 5.74
CA PHE A 132 -4.69 7.06 5.30
C PHE A 132 -5.06 5.64 4.89
N ALA A 133 -5.90 4.94 5.65
CA ALA A 133 -6.34 3.60 5.28
C ALA A 133 -7.09 3.58 3.93
N ARG A 134 -7.91 4.60 3.62
CA ARG A 134 -8.55 4.68 2.29
C ARG A 134 -7.56 4.99 1.17
N PHE A 135 -6.57 5.84 1.44
CA PHE A 135 -5.49 6.10 0.49
C PHE A 135 -4.67 4.82 0.21
N GLU A 136 -4.22 4.14 1.27
CA GLU A 136 -3.46 2.89 1.17
C GLU A 136 -4.22 1.82 0.37
N HIS A 137 -5.52 1.65 0.63
CA HIS A 137 -6.38 0.73 -0.13
C HIS A 137 -6.33 1.05 -1.62
N ALA A 138 -6.68 2.28 -2.00
CA ALA A 138 -6.68 2.69 -3.40
C ALA A 138 -5.29 2.52 -4.02
N PHE A 139 -4.24 2.80 -3.25
CA PHE A 139 -2.85 2.70 -3.68
C PHE A 139 -2.49 1.27 -4.09
N TYR A 140 -2.75 0.31 -3.20
CA TYR A 140 -2.52 -1.08 -3.50
C TYR A 140 -3.37 -1.56 -4.68
N CYS A 141 -4.64 -1.16 -4.75
CA CYS A 141 -5.53 -1.56 -5.84
C CYS A 141 -5.06 -1.03 -7.21
N VAL A 142 -4.75 0.27 -7.34
CA VAL A 142 -4.25 0.83 -8.61
C VAL A 142 -2.94 0.17 -9.02
N TRP A 143 -2.03 -0.06 -8.09
CA TRP A 143 -0.77 -0.75 -8.40
C TRP A 143 -1.00 -2.20 -8.86
N THR A 144 -1.92 -2.92 -8.20
CA THR A 144 -2.30 -4.29 -8.56
C THR A 144 -2.90 -4.33 -9.96
N ILE A 145 -3.82 -3.40 -10.28
CA ILE A 145 -4.40 -3.24 -11.62
C ILE A 145 -3.30 -2.94 -12.64
N GLY A 146 -2.34 -2.08 -12.29
CA GLY A 146 -1.19 -1.77 -13.13
C GLY A 146 -0.33 -2.99 -13.46
N VAL A 147 -0.03 -3.83 -12.47
CA VAL A 147 0.72 -5.08 -12.66
C VAL A 147 -0.04 -6.05 -13.57
N MET A 148 -1.35 -6.21 -13.34
CA MET A 148 -2.18 -7.07 -14.18
C MET A 148 -2.31 -6.52 -15.61
N GLY A 149 -2.45 -5.19 -15.75
CA GLY A 149 -2.63 -4.50 -17.03
C GLY A 149 -1.39 -4.50 -17.92
N SER A 150 -0.21 -4.39 -17.31
CA SER A 150 1.08 -4.46 -18.03
C SER A 150 1.50 -5.90 -18.37
N THR A 151 0.85 -6.90 -17.77
CA THR A 151 1.18 -8.32 -17.95
C THR A 151 0.19 -9.01 -18.89
N PRO A 152 0.56 -9.41 -20.12
CA PRO A 152 -0.39 -9.85 -21.14
C PRO A 152 -1.36 -10.97 -20.73
N HIS A 153 -0.90 -11.94 -19.94
CA HIS A 153 -1.74 -13.06 -19.49
C HIS A 153 -2.64 -12.73 -18.28
N LEU A 154 -2.43 -11.58 -17.63
CA LEU A 154 -3.22 -11.09 -16.49
C LEU A 154 -4.19 -9.96 -16.87
N GLN A 155 -4.10 -9.41 -18.09
CA GLN A 155 -4.97 -8.32 -18.54
C GLN A 155 -6.47 -8.63 -18.39
N GLY A 156 -6.88 -9.88 -18.60
CA GLY A 156 -8.26 -10.31 -18.37
C GLY A 156 -8.70 -10.20 -16.91
N GLN A 157 -7.78 -10.44 -15.97
CA GLN A 157 -8.02 -10.30 -14.53
C GLN A 157 -8.15 -8.82 -14.14
N ALA A 158 -7.35 -7.93 -14.75
CA ALA A 158 -7.50 -6.49 -14.55
C ALA A 158 -8.89 -5.99 -14.94
N SER A 159 -9.41 -6.43 -16.10
CA SER A 159 -10.76 -6.09 -16.53
C SER A 159 -11.81 -6.63 -15.56
N ALA A 160 -11.72 -7.90 -15.17
CA ALA A 160 -12.66 -8.52 -14.24
C ALA A 160 -12.69 -7.81 -12.88
N PHE A 161 -11.52 -7.45 -12.34
CA PHE A 161 -11.42 -6.68 -11.10
C PHE A 161 -12.17 -5.34 -11.21
N LEU A 162 -11.97 -4.61 -12.32
CA LEU A 162 -12.66 -3.34 -12.58
C LEU A 162 -14.15 -3.49 -12.86
N ASP A 163 -14.58 -4.64 -13.38
CA ASP A 163 -16.00 -4.97 -13.56
C ASP A 163 -16.69 -5.25 -12.22
N GLU A 164 -15.98 -5.80 -11.24
CA GLU A 164 -16.48 -6.07 -9.88
C GLU A 164 -16.44 -4.85 -8.96
N CYS A 165 -15.69 -3.81 -9.32
CA CYS A 165 -15.61 -2.59 -8.52
C CYS A 165 -16.94 -1.83 -8.49
N SER A 166 -17.42 -1.52 -7.28
CA SER A 166 -18.55 -0.60 -7.12
C SER A 166 -18.21 0.78 -7.71
N PRO A 167 -19.20 1.56 -8.15
CA PRO A 167 -18.98 2.93 -8.62
C PRO A 167 -18.27 3.85 -7.61
N ARG A 168 -18.51 3.63 -6.31
CA ARG A 168 -17.82 4.35 -5.23
C ARG A 168 -16.33 4.02 -5.18
N GLU A 169 -16.02 2.75 -5.39
CA GLU A 169 -14.63 2.30 -5.43
C GLU A 169 -13.93 2.83 -6.67
N LEU A 170 -14.56 2.74 -7.85
CA LEU A 170 -14.03 3.33 -9.07
C LEU A 170 -13.74 4.84 -8.93
N CYS A 171 -14.58 5.58 -8.21
CA CYS A 171 -14.34 6.99 -7.90
C CYS A 171 -13.07 7.19 -7.03
N ARG A 172 -12.86 6.35 -6.01
CA ARG A 172 -11.64 6.40 -5.18
C ARG A 172 -10.40 6.10 -5.99
N LEU A 173 -10.45 5.03 -6.78
CA LEU A 173 -9.32 4.62 -7.62
C LEU A 173 -8.99 5.70 -8.66
N ALA A 174 -10.02 6.34 -9.25
CA ALA A 174 -9.85 7.41 -10.23
C ALA A 174 -9.21 8.65 -9.59
N GLU A 175 -9.67 9.08 -8.41
CA GLU A 175 -9.04 10.17 -7.67
C GLU A 175 -7.57 9.86 -7.35
N LEU A 176 -7.24 8.62 -6.97
CA LEU A 176 -5.84 8.26 -6.78
C LEU A 176 -5.05 8.34 -8.10
N GLY A 177 -5.62 7.85 -9.20
CA GLY A 177 -5.00 7.91 -10.53
C GLY A 177 -4.70 9.35 -10.94
N ASP A 178 -5.66 10.26 -10.76
CA ASP A 178 -5.50 11.69 -11.03
C ASP A 178 -4.37 12.30 -10.19
N TRP A 179 -4.27 11.94 -8.91
CA TRP A 179 -3.15 12.39 -8.08
C TRP A 179 -1.81 11.83 -8.60
N ALA A 180 -1.73 10.53 -8.86
CA ALA A 180 -0.50 9.85 -9.27
C ALA A 180 0.03 10.35 -10.62
N GLU A 181 -0.85 10.60 -11.60
CA GLU A 181 -0.48 11.13 -12.93
C GLU A 181 0.10 12.55 -12.87
N ASN A 182 -0.37 13.35 -11.92
CA ASN A 182 0.09 14.73 -11.74
C ASN A 182 1.24 14.85 -10.74
N PHE A 183 1.64 13.74 -10.11
CA PHE A 183 2.72 13.72 -9.14
C PHE A 183 4.08 13.56 -9.84
N ASN A 184 4.82 14.67 -9.98
CA ASN A 184 6.17 14.69 -10.55
C ASN A 184 7.25 14.80 -9.45
N GLY A 185 7.21 13.88 -8.50
CA GLY A 185 8.26 13.77 -7.49
C GLY A 185 9.33 12.77 -7.92
N ASN A 186 10.42 13.27 -8.51
CA ASN A 186 11.67 12.53 -8.69
C ASN A 186 12.29 12.04 -7.34
N ASP A 187 11.67 12.36 -6.20
CA ASP A 187 12.15 12.06 -4.84
C ASP A 187 11.98 10.59 -4.41
N PHE A 188 11.15 9.82 -5.12
CA PHE A 188 10.91 8.42 -4.78
C PHE A 188 11.92 7.42 -5.36
N GLY A 189 12.95 7.89 -6.07
CA GLY A 189 14.03 7.04 -6.57
C GLY A 189 14.76 6.26 -5.47
N SER A 190 14.74 6.75 -4.22
CA SER A 190 15.28 6.05 -3.05
C SER A 190 14.35 4.97 -2.47
N SER A 191 13.05 5.11 -2.66
CA SER A 191 12.02 4.14 -2.25
C SER A 191 11.69 3.11 -3.34
N GLY A 192 12.20 3.28 -4.57
CA GLY A 192 11.92 2.39 -5.70
C GLY A 192 10.48 2.52 -6.20
N LEU A 193 9.84 3.67 -5.92
CA LEU A 193 8.52 4.01 -6.42
C LEU A 193 8.73 5.01 -7.55
N ASP A 194 8.20 4.69 -8.73
CA ASP A 194 8.26 5.54 -9.91
C ASP A 194 6.87 5.58 -10.53
N PHE A 195 6.15 6.68 -10.33
CA PHE A 195 4.82 6.87 -10.89
C PHE A 195 4.85 7.09 -12.42
N GLU A 196 6.03 7.34 -13.00
CA GLU A 196 6.19 7.39 -14.45
C GLU A 196 6.38 6.01 -15.08
N ASP A 197 6.52 4.94 -14.27
CA ASP A 197 6.63 3.56 -14.75
C ASP A 197 5.38 3.13 -15.53
N GLU A 198 5.58 2.28 -16.53
CA GLU A 198 4.54 1.69 -17.38
C GLU A 198 3.49 0.94 -16.55
N VAL A 199 3.88 0.35 -15.42
CA VAL A 199 2.96 -0.32 -14.50
C VAL A 199 1.95 0.66 -13.92
N TRP A 200 2.41 1.81 -13.40
CA TRP A 200 1.54 2.82 -12.82
C TRP A 200 0.63 3.45 -13.88
N LYS A 201 1.20 3.82 -15.02
CA LYS A 201 0.45 4.34 -16.17
C LYS A 201 -0.65 3.38 -16.63
N ALA A 202 -0.34 2.09 -16.74
CA ALA A 202 -1.34 1.08 -17.10
C ALA A 202 -2.48 1.00 -16.08
N GLY A 203 -2.17 1.10 -14.77
CA GLY A 203 -3.16 1.10 -13.70
C GLY A 203 -4.09 2.30 -13.78
N CYS A 204 -3.53 3.51 -13.82
CA CYS A 204 -4.28 4.76 -13.93
C CYS A 204 -5.15 4.81 -15.21
N ASP A 205 -4.58 4.44 -16.36
CA ASP A 205 -5.28 4.40 -17.64
C ASP A 205 -6.50 3.48 -17.61
N LEU A 206 -6.36 2.27 -17.05
CA LEU A 206 -7.44 1.29 -17.00
C LEU A 206 -8.57 1.76 -16.08
N VAL A 207 -8.23 2.29 -14.91
CA VAL A 207 -9.19 2.87 -13.96
C VAL A 207 -9.91 4.06 -14.58
N SER A 208 -9.17 5.00 -15.17
CA SER A 208 -9.71 6.20 -15.81
C SER A 208 -10.70 5.86 -16.93
N LYS A 209 -10.32 4.95 -17.83
CA LYS A 209 -11.21 4.45 -18.89
C LYS A 209 -12.50 3.85 -18.33
N ARG A 210 -12.41 3.06 -17.25
CA ARG A 210 -13.58 2.45 -16.61
C ARG A 210 -14.48 3.49 -15.96
N TRP A 211 -13.89 4.45 -15.26
CA TRP A 211 -14.61 5.53 -14.62
C TRP A 211 -15.33 6.42 -15.63
N GLU A 212 -14.67 6.80 -16.72
CA GLU A 212 -15.29 7.54 -17.82
C GLU A 212 -16.47 6.79 -18.45
N ALA A 213 -16.34 5.47 -18.62
CA ALA A 213 -17.42 4.65 -19.18
C ALA A 213 -18.66 4.68 -18.28
N TYR A 214 -18.47 4.60 -16.95
CA TYR A 214 -19.56 4.76 -15.98
C TYR A 214 -20.19 6.16 -16.06
N MET A 215 -19.35 7.21 -16.09
CA MET A 215 -19.80 8.61 -16.15
C MET A 215 -20.54 8.95 -17.45
N LYS A 216 -20.20 8.31 -18.57
CA LYS A 216 -20.93 8.49 -19.85
C LYS A 216 -22.35 7.90 -19.82
N GLN A 217 -22.60 6.90 -18.96
CA GLN A 217 -23.90 6.24 -18.84
C GLN A 217 -24.83 6.89 -17.79
N ARG A 218 -24.30 7.71 -16.87
CA ARG A 218 -25.04 8.36 -15.78
C ARG A 218 -24.97 9.88 -15.90
N ARG A 219 -25.88 10.61 -15.25
CA ARG A 219 -25.76 12.08 -15.12
C ARG A 219 -24.66 12.44 -14.11
N THR A 220 -24.03 13.57 -14.36
CA THR A 220 -23.01 14.25 -13.55
C THR A 220 -23.13 13.99 -12.05
N ILE A 221 -22.05 13.48 -11.45
CA ILE A 221 -21.88 13.46 -10.00
C ILE A 221 -21.68 14.90 -9.57
N SER A 222 -22.51 15.38 -8.63
CA SER A 222 -22.33 16.70 -8.04
C SER A 222 -21.13 16.63 -7.10
N ILE A 223 -19.97 17.11 -7.58
CA ILE A 223 -18.76 17.24 -6.79
C ILE A 223 -19.02 18.35 -5.74
N PRO A 224 -18.62 18.16 -4.46
CA PRO A 224 -18.81 19.21 -3.46
C PRO A 224 -17.88 20.40 -3.75
N ASP A 225 -18.41 21.63 -3.66
CA ASP A 225 -17.65 22.87 -3.90
C ASP A 225 -16.51 23.14 -2.88
N PHE A 226 -16.41 22.33 -1.81
CA PHE A 226 -15.55 22.56 -0.65
C PHE A 226 -14.65 21.35 -0.34
N THR A 227 -13.82 20.96 -1.32
CA THR A 227 -12.90 19.82 -1.18
C THR A 227 -11.46 20.27 -1.39
N PRO A 228 -10.50 19.83 -0.54
CA PRO A 228 -9.09 20.12 -0.76
C PRO A 228 -8.63 19.59 -2.12
N ILE A 229 -8.26 20.50 -3.03
CA ILE A 229 -7.71 20.19 -4.35
C ILE A 229 -8.60 19.20 -5.16
N ASN A 230 -9.92 19.33 -5.03
CA ASN A 230 -10.92 18.47 -5.69
C ASN A 230 -10.93 16.97 -5.28
N PHE A 231 -10.12 16.56 -4.30
CA PHE A 231 -10.17 15.20 -3.75
C PHE A 231 -11.22 15.10 -2.65
N PHE A 232 -12.07 14.08 -2.68
CA PHE A 232 -13.11 13.88 -1.68
C PHE A 232 -13.33 12.42 -1.31
N ALA A 233 -12.77 11.48 -2.07
CA ALA A 233 -12.98 10.07 -1.82
C ALA A 233 -12.24 9.54 -0.59
N PHE A 234 -11.21 10.25 -0.13
CA PHE A 234 -10.36 9.82 0.98
C PHE A 234 -10.68 10.47 2.33
N PHE A 235 -11.33 11.65 2.36
CA PHE A 235 -11.54 12.38 3.62
C PHE A 235 -12.80 11.96 4.37
N ASP A 236 -12.75 11.98 5.70
CA ASP A 236 -13.86 11.55 6.56
C ASP A 236 -15.12 12.42 6.35
N HIS A 237 -14.94 13.74 6.39
CA HIS A 237 -16.02 14.72 6.30
C HIS A 237 -16.74 14.70 4.93
N THR A 238 -16.07 14.21 3.88
CA THR A 238 -16.61 14.09 2.54
C THR A 238 -17.17 12.70 2.22
N GLN A 239 -16.98 11.69 3.08
CA GLN A 239 -17.49 10.33 2.84
C GLN A 239 -19.01 10.26 2.60
N ARG A 240 -19.78 11.21 3.15
CA ARG A 240 -21.22 11.31 2.89
C ARG A 240 -21.55 11.52 1.41
N TYR A 241 -20.68 12.19 0.66
CA TYR A 241 -20.88 12.46 -0.77
C TYR A 241 -20.56 11.24 -1.63
N ILE A 242 -19.52 10.49 -1.27
CA ILE A 242 -19.23 9.17 -1.88
C ILE A 242 -20.46 8.25 -1.75
N LYS A 243 -21.14 8.27 -0.60
CA LYS A 243 -22.36 7.47 -0.39
C LYS A 243 -23.54 7.85 -1.30
N HIS A 244 -23.54 9.06 -1.89
CA HIS A 244 -24.56 9.45 -2.85
C HIS A 244 -24.33 8.87 -4.25
N ILE A 245 -23.14 8.32 -4.52
CA ILE A 245 -22.91 7.53 -5.74
C ILE A 245 -23.68 6.20 -5.54
N PRO A 246 -24.64 5.88 -6.42
CA PRO A 246 -25.43 4.65 -6.33
C PRO A 246 -24.57 3.43 -6.67
N ASP A 247 -24.72 2.36 -5.89
CA ASP A 247 -23.96 1.10 -6.05
C ASP A 247 -24.51 0.20 -7.16
N GLU A 248 -25.60 0.62 -7.82
CA GLU A 248 -26.56 -0.13 -8.65
C GLU A 248 -27.81 -0.62 -7.91
#